data_AF-A0A2H9ML57-F1
#
_entry.id   AF-A0A2H9ML57-F1
#
_cell.length_a   1.000
_cell.length_b   1.000
_cell.length_c   1.000
_cell.angle_alpha   90.00
_cell.angle_beta   90.00
_cell.angle_gamma   90.00
#
_symmetry.space_group_name_H-M   'P 1'
#
loop_
_entity.id
_entity.type
_entity.pdbx_description
1 polymer ?
#
loop_
_entity_poly.entity_id
_entity_poly.type
_entity_poly.pdbx_seq_one_letter_code
_entity_poly.pdbx_strand_id
1 'polypeptide(L)'
;MRKLTNGEFESVISIYGLAEIGGFISRNSNPKNAHEFILELLKLPNLYISYVMSFDDFMNSVLSVAIARGLSGSDAIHFISALSSLEVEEIITLDYDFDRVADAIKITNPLKR
;
A
#
# COMPACT_ATOMS: atom_id res chain seq x y z
N MET A 1 5.02 -0.66 1.25
CA MET A 1 5.13 -1.98 1.91
C MET A 1 6.48 -2.58 1.54
N ARG A 2 6.94 -3.62 2.23
CA ARG A 2 8.22 -4.27 1.95
C ARG A 2 8.10 -5.79 2.04
N LYS A 3 8.76 -6.48 1.13
CA LYS A 3 8.94 -7.94 1.15
C LYS A 3 10.42 -8.31 1.14
N LEU A 4 10.75 -9.53 1.58
CA LEU A 4 12.10 -10.08 1.55
C LEU A 4 12.18 -11.19 0.50
N THR A 5 12.93 -10.95 -0.57
CA THR A 5 13.13 -11.90 -1.67
C THR A 5 14.62 -12.24 -1.76
N ASN A 6 15.00 -13.51 -1.60
CA ASN A 6 16.40 -13.96 -1.65
C ASN A 6 17.38 -13.21 -0.71
N GLY A 7 16.88 -12.69 0.42
CA GLY A 7 17.68 -11.90 1.37
C GLY A 7 17.80 -10.42 1.03
N GLU A 8 17.20 -9.97 -0.08
CA GLU A 8 17.13 -8.57 -0.48
C GLU A 8 15.73 -8.00 -0.21
N PHE A 9 15.67 -6.74 0.23
CA PHE A 9 14.41 -6.05 0.46
C PHE A 9 13.89 -5.45 -0.84
N GLU A 10 12.65 -5.80 -1.19
CA GLU A 10 11.94 -5.23 -2.32
C GLU A 10 10.79 -4.33 -1.84
N SER A 11 10.60 -3.21 -2.52
CA SER A 11 9.49 -2.30 -2.26
C SER A 11 8.23 -2.85 -2.93
N VAL A 12 7.13 -2.91 -2.19
CA VAL A 12 5.82 -3.33 -2.71
C VAL A 12 4.86 -2.16 -2.57
N ILE A 13 4.12 -1.87 -3.64
CA ILE A 13 3.00 -0.92 -3.64
C ILE A 13 1.77 -1.59 -4.27
N SER A 14 0.59 -1.33 -3.72
CA SER A 14 -0.65 -1.80 -4.31
C SER A 14 -1.01 -0.95 -5.52
N ILE A 15 -1.80 -1.52 -6.45
CA ILE A 15 -2.36 -0.73 -7.55
C ILE A 15 -3.20 0.46 -7.05
N TYR A 16 -3.85 0.33 -5.89
CA TYR A 16 -4.58 1.42 -5.23
C TYR A 16 -3.63 2.52 -4.75
N GLY A 17 -2.48 2.17 -4.17
CA GLY A 17 -1.44 3.14 -3.80
C GLY A 17 -0.87 3.89 -4.99
N LEU A 18 -0.67 3.21 -6.13
CA LEU A 18 -0.30 3.90 -7.39
C LEU A 18 -1.39 4.89 -7.83
N ALA A 19 -2.67 4.49 -7.75
CA ALA A 19 -3.79 5.36 -8.11
C ALA A 19 -3.88 6.59 -7.19
N GLU A 20 -3.63 6.44 -5.89
CA GLU A 20 -3.58 7.57 -4.96
C GLU A 20 -2.42 8.52 -5.25
N ILE A 21 -1.22 8.00 -5.50
CA ILE A 21 -0.05 8.81 -5.88
C ILE A 21 -0.33 9.58 -7.17
N GLY A 22 -0.80 8.89 -8.22
CA GLY A 22 -1.13 9.51 -9.50
C GLY A 22 -2.24 10.56 -9.35
N GLY A 23 -3.28 10.26 -8.59
CA GLY A 23 -4.37 11.19 -8.29
C GLY A 23 -3.90 12.42 -7.52
N PHE A 24 -3.02 12.23 -6.52
CA PHE A 24 -2.42 13.33 -5.76
C PHE A 24 -1.60 14.25 -6.67
N ILE A 25 -0.71 13.70 -7.50
CA ILE A 25 0.11 14.49 -8.42
C ILE A 25 -0.78 15.22 -9.43
N SER A 26 -1.81 14.54 -9.96
CA SER A 26 -2.74 15.14 -10.93
C SER A 26 -3.46 16.36 -10.35
N ARG A 27 -3.93 16.27 -9.09
CA ARG A 27 -4.60 17.39 -8.39
C ARG A 27 -3.69 18.56 -8.06
N ASN A 28 -2.39 18.31 -7.83
CA ASN A 28 -1.43 19.33 -7.42
C ASN A 28 -0.54 19.84 -8.57
N SER A 29 -0.65 19.22 -9.74
CA SER A 29 0.13 19.56 -10.93
C SER A 29 -0.78 19.48 -12.16
N ASN A 30 -0.68 18.43 -12.97
CA ASN A 30 -1.59 18.16 -14.06
C ASN A 30 -1.61 16.65 -14.41
N PRO A 31 -2.60 16.17 -15.18
CA PRO A 31 -2.69 14.75 -15.52
C PRO A 31 -1.49 14.17 -16.28
N LYS A 32 -0.84 14.98 -17.13
CA LYS A 32 0.35 14.55 -17.89
C LYS A 32 1.52 14.27 -16.96
N ASN A 33 1.80 15.18 -16.02
CA ASN A 33 2.87 15.02 -15.03
C ASN A 33 2.64 13.80 -14.13
N ALA A 34 1.39 13.54 -13.73
CA ALA A 34 1.04 12.34 -12.97
C ALA A 34 1.34 11.06 -13.75
N HIS A 35 0.96 11.02 -15.03
CA HIS A 35 1.20 9.86 -15.89
C HIS A 35 2.70 9.62 -16.11
N GLU A 36 3.47 10.67 -16.43
CA GLU A 36 4.93 10.59 -16.59
C GLU A 36 5.61 10.08 -15.31
N PHE A 37 5.20 10.60 -14.14
CA PHE A 37 5.73 10.15 -12.86
C PHE A 37 5.49 8.66 -12.61
N ILE A 38 4.26 8.18 -12.83
CA ILE A 38 3.91 6.77 -12.63
C ILE A 38 4.70 5.88 -13.60
N LEU A 39 4.89 6.29 -14.86
CA LEU A 39 5.69 5.53 -15.83
C LEU A 39 7.16 5.43 -15.42
N GLU A 40 7.76 6.48 -14.86
CA GLU A 40 9.12 6.39 -14.33
C GLU A 40 9.20 5.53 -13.07
N LEU A 41 8.20 5.63 -12.18
CA LEU A 41 8.12 4.82 -10.96
C LEU A 41 8.07 3.32 -11.30
N LEU A 42 7.33 2.93 -12.33
CA LEU A 42 7.21 1.54 -12.80
C LEU A 42 8.50 0.96 -13.38
N LYS A 43 9.51 1.79 -13.69
CA LYS A 43 10.82 1.33 -14.19
C LYS A 43 11.79 0.97 -13.07
N LEU A 44 11.45 1.23 -11.81
CA LEU A 44 12.33 0.94 -10.68
C LEU A 44 12.50 -0.59 -10.53
N PRO A 45 13.74 -1.12 -10.58
CA PRO A 45 13.98 -2.56 -10.60
C PRO A 45 13.55 -3.28 -9.31
N ASN A 46 13.49 -2.57 -8.18
CA ASN A 46 13.14 -3.12 -6.87
C ASN A 46 11.73 -2.70 -6.42
N LEU A 47 10.85 -2.37 -7.37
CA LEU A 47 9.44 -2.06 -7.12
C LEU A 47 8.53 -3.14 -7.70
N TYR A 48 7.80 -3.80 -6.80
CA TYR A 48 6.76 -4.76 -7.16
C TYR A 48 5.38 -4.14 -7.02
N ILE A 49 4.55 -4.29 -8.05
CA ILE A 49 3.16 -3.83 -8.03
C ILE A 49 2.26 -5.00 -7.64
N SER A 50 1.63 -4.89 -6.48
CA SER A 50 0.64 -5.87 -6.01
C SER A 50 -0.73 -5.54 -6.61
N TYR A 51 -1.31 -6.54 -7.29
CA TYR A 51 -2.68 -6.53 -7.76
C TYR A 51 -3.52 -7.38 -6.83
N VAL A 52 -4.72 -6.89 -6.53
CA VAL A 52 -5.66 -7.64 -5.69
C VAL A 52 -6.23 -8.83 -6.45
N MET A 53 -6.46 -9.93 -5.73
CA MET A 53 -7.28 -11.04 -6.22
C MET A 53 -8.77 -10.62 -6.22
N SER A 54 -9.68 -11.56 -6.52
CA SER A 54 -11.15 -11.41 -6.52
C SER A 54 -11.66 -10.14 -5.81
N PHE A 55 -12.23 -9.21 -6.59
CA PHE A 55 -12.67 -7.91 -6.09
C PHE A 55 -13.63 -8.04 -4.90
N ASP A 56 -14.56 -8.99 -4.96
CA ASP A 56 -15.56 -9.19 -3.91
C ASP A 56 -14.92 -9.65 -2.60
N ASP A 57 -14.01 -10.61 -2.65
CA ASP A 57 -13.31 -11.11 -1.45
C ASP A 57 -12.40 -10.03 -0.84
N PHE A 58 -11.73 -9.26 -1.70
CA PHE A 58 -10.92 -8.13 -1.29
C PHE A 58 -11.77 -7.08 -0.58
N MET A 59 -12.88 -6.64 -1.20
CA MET A 59 -13.73 -5.59 -0.64
C MET A 59 -14.48 -6.05 0.62
N ASN A 60 -14.87 -7.32 0.71
CA ASN A 60 -15.42 -7.89 1.94
C ASN A 60 -14.40 -7.85 3.09
N SER A 61 -13.13 -8.15 2.80
CA SER A 61 -12.04 -8.06 3.77
C SER A 61 -11.77 -6.62 4.20
N VAL A 62 -11.78 -5.68 3.26
CA VAL A 62 -11.64 -4.24 3.51
C VAL A 62 -12.75 -3.76 4.44
N LEU A 63 -14.01 -4.08 4.13
CA LEU A 63 -15.16 -3.72 4.95
C LEU A 63 -15.03 -4.28 6.36
N SER A 64 -14.70 -5.57 6.47
CA SER A 64 -14.54 -6.26 7.75
C SER A 64 -13.49 -5.58 8.63
N VAL A 65 -12.31 -5.28 8.09
CA VAL A 65 -11.24 -4.63 8.85
C VAL A 65 -11.54 -3.18 9.17
N ALA A 66 -12.13 -2.42 8.25
CA ALA A 66 -12.52 -1.03 8.50
C ALA A 66 -13.45 -0.93 9.72
N ILE A 67 -14.43 -1.85 9.82
CA ILE A 67 -15.34 -1.93 10.97
C ILE A 67 -14.59 -2.42 12.23
N ALA A 68 -13.87 -3.54 12.14
CA ALA A 68 -13.29 -4.19 13.31
C ALA A 68 -12.14 -3.41 13.95
N ARG A 69 -11.38 -2.66 13.15
CA ARG A 69 -10.18 -1.92 13.57
C ARG A 69 -10.37 -0.41 13.53
N GLY A 70 -11.52 0.06 13.05
CA GLY A 70 -11.85 1.48 12.94
C GLY A 70 -10.95 2.22 11.95
N LEU A 71 -10.43 1.55 10.91
CA LEU A 71 -9.64 2.19 9.87
C LEU A 71 -10.54 2.95 8.88
N SER A 72 -9.99 4.00 8.26
CA SER A 72 -10.63 4.61 7.10
C SER A 72 -10.70 3.62 5.94
N GLY A 73 -11.61 3.84 4.98
CA GLY A 73 -11.75 2.95 3.82
C GLY A 73 -10.46 2.84 3.00
N SER A 74 -9.74 3.93 2.79
CA SER A 74 -8.45 3.94 2.08
C SER A 74 -7.37 3.18 2.86
N ASP A 75 -7.28 3.36 4.17
CA ASP A 75 -6.26 2.69 4.98
C ASP A 75 -6.53 1.19 5.07
N ALA A 76 -7.80 0.80 5.16
CA ALA A 76 -8.21 -0.60 5.09
C ALA A 76 -7.85 -1.24 3.73
N ILE A 77 -8.00 -0.52 2.61
CA ILE A 77 -7.57 -0.98 1.29
C ILE A 77 -6.06 -1.25 1.27
N HIS A 78 -5.24 -0.34 1.79
CA HIS A 78 -3.79 -0.52 1.85
C HIS A 78 -3.37 -1.67 2.76
N PHE A 79 -4.00 -1.77 3.92
CA PHE A 79 -3.75 -2.85 4.86
C PHE A 79 -4.10 -4.22 4.28
N ILE A 80 -5.29 -4.38 3.69
CA ILE A 80 -5.68 -5.64 3.04
C ILE A 80 -4.79 -5.91 1.82
N SER A 81 -4.37 -4.88 1.07
CA SER A 81 -3.42 -5.07 -0.03
C SER A 81 -2.08 -5.64 0.46
N ALA A 82 -1.61 -5.21 1.64
CA ALA A 82 -0.41 -5.77 2.26
C ALA A 82 -0.62 -7.24 2.64
N LEU A 83 -1.71 -7.55 3.34
CA LEU A 83 -2.01 -8.92 3.79
C LEU A 83 -2.32 -9.90 2.65
N SER A 84 -2.85 -9.41 1.52
CA SER A 84 -3.16 -10.25 0.35
C SER A 84 -1.90 -10.70 -0.39
N SER A 85 -0.74 -10.12 -0.10
CA SER A 85 0.53 -10.46 -0.70
C SER A 85 1.35 -11.30 0.30
N LEU A 86 1.41 -12.61 0.09
CA LEU A 86 2.03 -13.58 1.03
C LEU A 86 3.49 -13.26 1.41
N GLU A 87 4.16 -12.44 0.62
CA GLU A 87 5.56 -12.08 0.81
C GLU A 87 5.77 -10.76 1.58
N VAL A 88 4.70 -9.96 1.79
CA VAL A 88 4.83 -8.67 2.47
C VAL A 88 4.93 -8.88 3.98
N GLU A 89 6.04 -8.44 4.55
CA GLU A 89 6.34 -8.61 5.98
C GLU A 89 6.09 -7.32 6.77
N GLU A 90 6.08 -6.17 6.09
CA GLU A 90 6.07 -4.85 6.73
C GLU A 90 5.30 -3.79 5.92
N ILE A 91 4.50 -3.00 6.62
CA ILE A 91 3.95 -1.75 6.11
C ILE A 91 4.83 -0.60 6.62
N ILE A 92 5.43 0.13 5.67
CA ILE A 92 6.16 1.37 5.94
C ILE A 92 5.20 2.52 5.67
N THR A 93 4.85 3.28 6.70
CA THR A 93 3.86 4.37 6.59
C THR A 93 4.16 5.50 7.56
N LEU A 94 3.76 6.72 7.20
CA LEU A 94 3.78 7.88 8.11
C LEU A 94 2.49 7.99 8.93
N ASP A 95 1.48 7.21 8.58
CA ASP A 95 0.15 7.26 9.18
C ASP A 95 0.10 6.46 10.48
N TYR A 96 -0.25 7.13 11.57
CA TYR A 96 -0.37 6.53 12.89
C TYR A 96 -1.62 5.67 13.04
N ASP A 97 -2.61 5.78 12.15
CA ASP A 97 -3.81 4.95 12.22
C ASP A 97 -3.50 3.46 11.99
N PHE A 98 -2.37 3.14 11.35
CA PHE A 98 -1.89 1.77 11.20
C PHE A 98 -1.40 1.13 12.51
N ASP A 99 -1.16 1.90 13.58
CA ASP A 99 -0.87 1.34 14.91
C ASP A 99 -2.03 0.43 15.41
N ARG A 100 -3.26 0.62 14.89
CA ARG A 100 -4.45 -0.20 15.21
C ARG A 100 -4.42 -1.63 14.66
N VAL A 101 -3.50 -1.92 13.75
CA VAL A 101 -3.33 -3.23 13.08
C VAL A 101 -1.92 -3.79 13.22
N ALA A 102 -1.12 -3.25 14.14
CA ALA A 102 0.26 -3.67 14.37
C ALA A 102 0.41 -5.09 14.94
N ASP A 103 -0.68 -5.71 15.41
CA ASP A 103 -0.72 -7.11 15.81
C ASP A 103 -0.77 -8.08 14.62
N ALA A 104 -1.21 -7.62 13.45
CA ALA A 104 -1.37 -8.45 12.26
C ALA A 104 -0.16 -8.40 11.31
N ILE A 105 0.54 -7.26 11.26
CA ILE A 105 1.73 -7.06 10.42
C ILE A 105 2.65 -6.02 11.05
N LYS A 106 3.95 -6.13 10.80
CA LYS A 106 4.91 -5.14 11.27
C LYS A 106 4.61 -3.78 10.63
N ILE A 107 4.43 -2.76 11.48
CA ILE A 107 4.28 -1.37 11.05
C ILE A 107 5.58 -0.63 11.37
N THR A 108 6.11 0.11 10.40
CA THR A 108 7.30 0.94 10.61
C THR A 108 7.02 2.36 10.14
N ASN A 109 7.17 3.30 11.06
CA ASN A 109 7.14 4.72 10.75
C ASN A 109 8.58 5.24 10.69
N PRO A 110 9.10 5.62 9.50
CA PRO A 110 10.49 6.05 9.36
C PRO A 110 10.83 7.36 10.08
N LEU A 111 9.83 8.10 10.58
CA LEU A 111 10.02 9.33 11.36
C LEU A 111 9.92 9.12 12.86
N LYS A 112 9.44 7.96 13.33
CA LYS A 112 9.30 7.62 14.75
C LYS A 112 10.65 7.09 15.24
N ARG A 113 11.37 7.90 16.03
CA ARG A 113 12.66 7.54 16.65
C ARG A 113 12.48 6.60 17.82
#